data_AF-A0A1F9RVC8-F1
#
_entry.id   AF-A0A1F9RVC8-F1
#
_cell.length_a   1.000
_cell.length_b   1.000
_cell.length_c   1.000
_cell.angle_alpha   90.00
_cell.angle_beta   90.00
_cell.angle_gamma   90.00
#
_symmetry.space_group_name_H-M   'P 1'
#
loop_
_entity.id
_entity.type
_entity.pdbx_description
1 polymer ?
#
loop_
_entity_poly.entity_id
_entity_poly.type
_entity_poly.pdbx_seq_one_letter_code
_entity_poly.pdbx_strand_id
1 'polypeptide(L)'
;MKCQNCQFDIQDTAKSCPFCNFMVGDPGPEGAPEASADAAPTAPPAREGAAPAEDPSERFTPPVPGEAQSGEPQLQDLSDEMSIPDVMPVGPPPSVPEPQPIPPDGPPASDDGFEVPVIPKRSILKILGPLAAACVMGYAGYLFYVPKPTPPPPPQAAEEPPAAPAQPAAAPTPAPAISSGAQPAARPGVASTDPLMGDPRMAAMLESQKPVEEPGEDGEPSGATDEKKPTRPAVKQGDVWVYEGSVRDLISFKAVRGAQMLFVSIRNENDFNTTTNSRGLYRVSLPGDAQGYRLMIDHPDYLADYFVDAPNRPFRSMTQGSRLQLRSAKPAHEPWIGAGAEPMRRDVYLFPDITD
;
A
#
# COMPACT_ATOMS: atom_id res chain seq x y z
N MET A 1 20.09 10.99 -26.03
CA MET A 1 19.47 12.16 -25.37
C MET A 1 18.93 11.83 -23.97
N LYS A 2 18.87 12.76 -23.00
CA LYS A 2 18.29 12.49 -21.67
C LYS A 2 16.76 12.63 -21.65
N CYS A 3 16.07 11.67 -21.02
CA CYS A 3 14.63 11.75 -20.79
C CYS A 3 14.28 12.98 -19.93
N GLN A 4 13.35 13.83 -20.36
CA GLN A 4 12.95 15.01 -19.57
C GLN A 4 12.27 14.63 -18.24
N ASN A 5 11.64 13.45 -18.16
CA ASN A 5 10.92 13.02 -16.96
C ASN A 5 11.85 12.39 -15.90
N CYS A 6 12.74 11.47 -16.29
CA CYS A 6 13.56 10.70 -15.35
C CYS A 6 15.08 10.86 -15.54
N GLN A 7 15.53 11.75 -16.43
CA GLN A 7 16.94 12.00 -16.78
C GLN A 7 17.75 10.79 -17.29
N PHE A 8 17.11 9.65 -17.54
CA PHE A 8 17.74 8.46 -18.11
C PHE A 8 18.29 8.75 -19.52
N ASP A 9 19.49 8.26 -19.83
CA ASP A 9 20.11 8.42 -21.15
C ASP A 9 19.42 7.47 -22.16
N ILE A 10 18.59 8.05 -23.02
CA ILE A 10 17.89 7.36 -24.10
C ILE A 10 18.84 7.29 -25.29
N GLN A 11 19.12 6.07 -25.76
CA GLN A 11 19.79 5.88 -27.05
C GLN A 11 18.84 6.34 -28.17
N ASP A 12 19.32 7.17 -29.09
CA ASP A 12 18.55 8.06 -29.99
C ASP A 12 17.54 7.38 -30.94
N THR A 13 17.28 6.08 -30.82
CA THR A 13 16.32 5.33 -31.65
C THR A 13 15.02 4.93 -30.92
N ALA A 14 14.94 5.08 -29.60
CA ALA A 14 13.75 4.69 -28.85
C ALA A 14 12.70 5.83 -28.78
N LYS A 15 11.52 5.61 -29.38
CA LYS A 15 10.37 6.55 -29.32
C LYS A 15 9.82 6.80 -27.91
N SER A 16 10.14 5.92 -26.97
CA SER A 16 9.73 6.05 -25.57
C SER A 16 10.90 5.73 -24.64
N CYS A 17 10.95 6.42 -23.50
CA CYS A 17 11.92 6.10 -22.46
C CYS A 17 11.60 4.71 -21.88
N PRO A 18 12.53 3.74 -21.92
CA PRO A 18 12.27 2.37 -21.44
C PRO A 18 12.01 2.30 -19.93
N PHE A 19 12.33 3.37 -19.21
CA PHE A 19 12.23 3.42 -17.75
C PHE A 19 10.91 3.96 -17.24
N CYS A 20 10.35 4.98 -17.90
CA CYS A 20 9.13 5.64 -17.44
C CYS A 20 8.03 5.71 -18.51
N ASN A 21 8.24 5.12 -19.69
CA ASN A 21 7.33 5.16 -20.84
C ASN A 21 6.97 6.57 -21.34
N PHE A 22 7.70 7.60 -20.91
CA PHE A 22 7.53 8.95 -21.44
C PHE A 22 7.87 8.95 -22.94
N MET A 23 6.90 9.34 -23.77
CA MET A 23 7.12 9.47 -25.20
C MET A 23 7.95 10.72 -25.46
N VAL A 24 9.08 10.52 -26.11
CA VAL A 24 9.87 11.62 -26.62
C VAL A 24 9.19 12.04 -27.91
N GLY A 25 8.51 13.18 -27.88
CA GLY A 25 7.68 13.66 -29.00
C GLY A 25 8.44 13.61 -30.33
N ASP A 26 7.83 12.95 -31.31
CA ASP A 26 8.19 13.03 -32.72
C ASP A 26 8.20 14.53 -33.08
N PRO A 27 9.33 15.16 -33.47
CA PRO A 27 9.27 16.51 -34.01
C PRO A 27 8.34 16.43 -35.22
N GLY A 28 7.17 17.07 -35.13
CA GLY A 28 6.17 17.04 -36.19
C GLY A 28 6.80 17.38 -37.54
N PRO A 29 6.29 16.85 -38.65
CA PRO A 29 6.91 17.04 -39.95
C PRO A 29 6.98 18.54 -40.29
N GLU A 30 8.16 19.12 -40.18
CA GLU A 30 8.51 20.43 -40.72
C GLU A 30 8.43 20.34 -42.25
N GLY A 31 7.24 20.61 -42.77
CA GLY A 31 6.98 20.78 -44.19
C GLY A 31 6.31 22.12 -44.44
N ALA A 32 7.11 23.19 -44.55
CA ALA A 32 6.73 24.40 -45.30
C ALA A 32 8.01 25.07 -45.84
N PRO A 33 8.12 25.32 -47.15
CA PRO A 33 9.34 25.81 -47.77
C PRO A 33 9.43 27.34 -47.78
N GLU A 34 10.68 27.81 -47.70
CA GLU A 34 11.28 28.96 -48.36
C GLU A 34 10.49 30.28 -48.47
N ALA A 35 10.95 31.28 -47.70
CA ALA A 35 11.04 32.63 -48.21
C ALA A 35 12.36 33.28 -47.74
N SER A 36 13.13 33.73 -48.74
CA SER A 36 14.43 34.37 -48.66
C SER A 36 14.46 35.65 -47.81
N ALA A 37 15.61 35.92 -47.18
CA ALA A 37 16.53 37.01 -47.55
C ALA A 37 17.25 37.63 -46.34
N ASP A 38 18.57 37.76 -46.48
CA ASP A 38 19.44 38.83 -45.98
C ASP A 38 19.22 39.40 -44.56
N ALA A 39 20.11 39.04 -43.64
CA ALA A 39 20.74 40.01 -42.72
C ALA A 39 21.99 39.45 -42.03
N ALA A 40 23.00 40.30 -41.93
CA ALA A 40 24.38 40.08 -41.51
C ALA A 40 24.60 39.70 -40.02
N PRO A 41 25.78 39.14 -39.66
CA PRO A 41 26.10 38.77 -38.29
C PRO A 41 26.48 39.99 -37.44
N THR A 42 25.77 40.20 -36.33
CA THR A 42 26.18 41.15 -35.28
C THR A 42 26.82 40.38 -34.12
N ALA A 43 28.05 40.76 -33.79
CA ALA A 43 28.87 40.20 -32.73
C ALA A 43 28.26 40.42 -31.33
N PRO A 44 28.54 39.53 -30.35
CA PRO A 44 28.15 39.73 -28.96
C PRO A 44 29.10 40.72 -28.24
N PRO A 45 28.60 41.62 -27.38
CA PRO A 45 29.47 42.39 -26.51
C PRO A 45 29.91 41.53 -25.31
N ALA A 46 31.22 41.57 -25.09
CA ALA A 46 31.90 41.14 -23.88
C ALA A 46 31.34 41.84 -22.64
N ARG A 47 31.22 41.09 -21.54
CA ARG A 47 31.17 41.66 -20.20
C ARG A 47 32.22 40.98 -19.32
N GLU A 48 33.31 41.70 -19.16
CA GLU A 48 34.21 41.64 -18.01
C GLU A 48 33.44 41.96 -16.72
N GLY A 49 33.78 41.23 -15.65
CA GLY A 49 33.27 41.42 -14.31
C GLY A 49 33.98 40.47 -13.35
N ALA A 50 35.15 40.90 -12.91
CA ALA A 50 36.02 40.20 -11.98
C ALA A 50 35.57 40.36 -10.52
N ALA A 51 35.74 39.26 -9.76
CA ALA A 51 36.07 39.17 -8.33
C ALA A 51 34.99 39.59 -7.28
N PRO A 52 35.03 39.08 -6.02
CA PRO A 52 36.17 38.43 -5.35
C PRO A 52 35.92 37.04 -4.74
N ALA A 53 37.05 36.40 -4.45
CA ALA A 53 37.20 35.17 -3.71
C ALA A 53 36.83 35.36 -2.23
N GLU A 54 36.02 34.45 -1.70
CA GLU A 54 35.83 34.27 -0.26
C GLU A 54 36.38 32.89 0.16
N ASP A 55 37.46 32.99 0.92
CA ASP A 55 37.95 32.18 2.04
C ASP A 55 37.49 30.70 2.19
N PRO A 56 38.36 29.72 1.93
CA PRO A 56 38.19 28.33 2.36
C PRO A 56 38.96 28.08 3.66
N SER A 57 38.43 28.50 4.80
CA SER A 57 39.02 28.16 6.12
C SER A 57 38.00 28.15 7.26
N GLU A 58 36.91 27.39 7.13
CA GLU A 58 36.20 26.90 8.31
C GLU A 58 36.42 25.39 8.48
N ARG A 59 37.33 25.10 9.41
CA ARG A 59 37.54 23.77 10.00
C ARG A 59 36.21 23.25 10.56
N PHE A 60 35.61 22.31 9.85
CA PHE A 60 34.67 21.37 10.45
C PHE A 60 35.43 20.45 11.41
N THR A 61 35.42 20.76 12.69
CA THR A 61 35.67 19.78 13.76
C THR A 61 34.43 18.88 13.87
N PRO A 62 34.55 17.55 13.70
CA PRO A 62 33.42 16.65 13.92
C PRO A 62 33.01 16.69 15.41
N PRO A 63 31.71 16.61 15.73
CA PRO A 63 31.26 16.45 17.10
C PRO A 63 31.75 15.12 17.66
N VAL A 64 32.31 15.18 18.86
CA VAL A 64 32.70 14.02 19.67
C VAL A 64 31.46 13.14 19.87
N PRO A 65 31.53 11.82 19.63
CA PRO A 65 30.41 10.92 19.88
C PRO A 65 30.12 10.89 21.39
N GLY A 66 28.98 11.45 21.77
CA GLY A 66 28.45 11.37 23.12
C GLY A 66 28.15 9.91 23.47
N GLU A 67 28.64 9.50 24.64
CA GLU A 67 28.35 8.23 25.29
C GLU A 67 26.85 7.90 25.25
N ALA A 68 26.52 6.78 24.62
CA ALA A 68 25.21 6.16 24.73
C ALA A 68 24.99 5.78 26.20
N GLN A 69 24.10 6.52 26.88
CA GLN A 69 23.60 6.15 28.20
C GLN A 69 22.82 4.84 28.05
N SER A 70 23.46 3.74 28.42
CA SER A 70 22.81 2.46 28.66
C SER A 70 22.01 2.58 29.96
N GLY A 71 20.77 3.06 29.83
CA GLY A 71 19.77 3.04 30.89
C GLY A 71 19.16 1.64 30.97
N GLU A 72 19.65 0.84 31.90
CA GLU A 72 19.07 -0.44 32.31
C GLU A 72 17.65 -0.20 32.86
N PRO A 73 16.59 -0.83 32.33
CA PRO A 73 15.26 -0.67 32.90
C PRO A 73 15.21 -1.40 34.25
N GLN A 74 15.10 -0.63 35.34
CA GLN A 74 14.76 -1.19 36.65
C GLN A 74 13.41 -1.90 36.54
N LEU A 75 13.45 -3.22 36.75
CA LEU A 75 12.29 -4.01 37.14
C LEU A 75 11.82 -3.46 38.49
N GLN A 76 10.82 -2.57 38.46
CA GLN A 76 10.06 -2.25 39.66
C GLN A 76 9.08 -3.40 39.92
N ASP A 77 9.31 -3.98 41.08
CA ASP A 77 8.50 -4.97 41.77
C ASP A 77 7.05 -4.46 41.91
N LEU A 78 6.18 -4.91 41.00
CA LEU A 78 4.72 -4.77 41.09
C LEU A 78 4.15 -6.12 41.51
N SER A 79 4.37 -6.48 42.77
CA SER A 79 3.89 -7.71 43.39
C SER A 79 2.84 -7.48 44.48
N ASP A 80 2.09 -6.36 44.42
CA ASP A 80 1.00 -6.10 45.35
C ASP A 80 -0.30 -5.67 44.64
N GLU A 81 -1.39 -6.31 45.07
CA GLU A 81 -2.81 -6.02 44.80
C GLU A 81 -3.34 -6.13 43.35
N MET A 82 -3.62 -7.37 42.92
CA MET A 82 -4.84 -7.62 42.14
C MET A 82 -5.71 -8.65 42.87
N SER A 83 -6.62 -8.13 43.69
CA SER A 83 -7.75 -8.90 44.21
C SER A 83 -8.58 -9.44 43.05
N ILE A 84 -8.70 -10.76 43.01
CA ILE A 84 -9.59 -11.49 42.11
C ILE A 84 -11.02 -11.15 42.52
N PRO A 85 -11.85 -10.50 41.66
CA PRO A 85 -13.27 -10.40 41.95
C PRO A 85 -13.92 -11.78 41.82
N ASP A 86 -14.75 -12.09 42.83
CA ASP A 86 -15.58 -13.28 42.94
C ASP A 86 -16.25 -13.67 41.62
N VAL A 87 -16.08 -14.94 41.27
CA VAL A 87 -16.74 -15.62 40.17
C VAL A 87 -18.24 -15.63 40.45
N MET A 88 -18.98 -14.78 39.74
CA MET A 88 -20.45 -14.85 39.76
C MET A 88 -20.91 -16.19 39.14
N PRO A 89 -21.95 -16.82 39.73
CA PRO A 89 -22.47 -18.09 39.23
C PRO A 89 -23.04 -17.94 37.83
N VAL A 90 -22.60 -18.83 36.93
CA VAL A 90 -23.12 -18.99 35.57
C VAL A 90 -24.61 -19.31 35.65
N GLY A 91 -25.45 -18.32 35.29
CA GLY A 91 -26.88 -18.52 35.12
C GLY A 91 -27.18 -19.48 33.97
N PRO A 92 -28.35 -20.16 33.99
CA PRO A 92 -28.74 -21.06 32.92
C PRO A 92 -28.83 -20.31 31.57
N PRO A 93 -28.49 -20.99 30.46
CA PRO A 93 -28.49 -20.36 29.14
C PRO A 93 -29.89 -19.85 28.78
N PRO A 94 -29.99 -18.70 28.09
CA PRO A 94 -31.29 -18.17 27.66
C PRO A 94 -31.99 -19.17 26.73
N SER A 95 -33.27 -19.41 27.02
CA SER A 95 -34.13 -20.26 26.19
C SER A 95 -34.21 -19.68 24.78
N VAL A 96 -33.82 -20.50 23.80
CA VAL A 96 -33.95 -20.21 22.38
C VAL A 96 -35.45 -20.01 22.07
N PRO A 97 -35.89 -18.86 21.54
CA PRO A 97 -37.28 -18.67 21.20
C PRO A 97 -37.69 -19.61 20.06
N GLU A 98 -38.77 -20.34 20.31
CA GLU A 98 -39.41 -21.25 19.36
C GLU A 98 -39.86 -20.46 18.11
N PRO A 99 -39.53 -20.92 16.88
CA PRO A 99 -39.87 -20.21 15.66
C PRO A 99 -41.40 -20.16 15.48
N GLN A 100 -41.95 -18.95 15.54
CA GLN A 100 -43.37 -18.71 15.26
C GLN A 100 -43.67 -18.98 13.78
N PRO A 101 -44.82 -19.63 13.46
CA PRO A 101 -45.24 -19.86 12.08
C PRO A 101 -45.54 -18.54 11.38
N ILE A 102 -44.97 -18.38 10.19
CA ILE A 102 -45.17 -17.24 9.30
C ILE A 102 -46.64 -17.24 8.82
N PRO A 103 -47.40 -16.14 8.98
CA PRO A 103 -48.77 -16.05 8.48
C PRO A 103 -48.78 -16.02 6.93
N PRO A 104 -49.70 -16.74 6.27
CA PRO A 104 -49.73 -16.92 4.81
C PRO A 104 -50.44 -15.80 4.05
N ASP A 105 -50.32 -14.54 4.47
CA ASP A 105 -50.99 -13.42 3.79
C ASP A 105 -50.02 -12.26 3.55
N GLY A 106 -49.26 -12.37 2.45
CA GLY A 106 -48.54 -11.25 1.85
C GLY A 106 -49.43 -10.52 0.82
N PRO A 107 -49.42 -9.17 0.78
CA PRO A 107 -50.26 -8.40 -0.12
C PRO A 107 -49.92 -8.63 -1.60
N PRO A 108 -50.91 -8.47 -2.52
CA PRO A 108 -50.71 -8.70 -3.94
C PRO A 108 -49.67 -7.72 -4.51
N ALA A 109 -48.70 -8.28 -5.23
CA ALA A 109 -47.69 -7.53 -5.95
C ALA A 109 -48.34 -6.66 -7.04
N SER A 110 -47.97 -5.38 -7.06
CA SER A 110 -48.31 -4.45 -8.11
C SER A 110 -47.65 -4.89 -9.43
N ASP A 111 -48.50 -5.07 -10.43
CA ASP A 111 -48.20 -5.44 -11.81
C ASP A 111 -47.73 -4.17 -12.55
N ASP A 112 -46.43 -3.92 -12.56
CA ASP A 112 -45.81 -2.95 -13.46
C ASP A 112 -44.96 -3.70 -14.49
N GLY A 113 -45.44 -3.67 -15.73
CA GLY A 113 -44.96 -4.44 -16.87
C GLY A 113 -43.49 -4.22 -17.18
N PHE A 114 -42.68 -5.24 -16.93
CA PHE A 114 -41.36 -5.40 -17.50
C PHE A 114 -41.45 -6.49 -18.58
N GLU A 115 -41.47 -6.09 -19.86
CA GLU A 115 -41.39 -7.03 -20.99
C GLU A 115 -40.03 -7.74 -20.96
N VAL A 116 -40.02 -8.96 -20.42
CA VAL A 116 -38.87 -9.87 -20.51
C VAL A 116 -38.87 -10.49 -21.91
N PRO A 117 -37.82 -10.32 -22.73
CA PRO A 117 -37.73 -11.01 -24.00
C PRO A 117 -37.68 -12.52 -23.76
N VAL A 118 -38.74 -13.21 -24.22
CA VAL A 118 -38.85 -14.67 -24.15
C VAL A 118 -37.84 -15.29 -25.11
N ILE A 119 -36.64 -15.59 -24.59
CA ILE A 119 -35.65 -16.37 -25.32
C ILE A 119 -36.13 -17.83 -25.36
N PRO A 120 -36.30 -18.45 -26.54
CA PRO A 120 -36.79 -19.82 -26.65
C PRO A 120 -35.82 -20.80 -25.98
N LYS A 121 -36.31 -21.50 -24.94
CA LYS A 121 -35.60 -22.48 -24.10
C LYS A 121 -34.91 -23.63 -24.85
N ARG A 122 -35.06 -23.75 -26.17
CA ARG A 122 -34.46 -24.82 -27.00
C ARG A 122 -33.03 -24.55 -27.49
N SER A 123 -32.49 -23.35 -27.35
CA SER A 123 -31.12 -23.04 -27.84
C SER A 123 -30.02 -23.11 -26.78
N ILE A 124 -30.34 -23.04 -25.49
CA ILE A 124 -29.33 -23.00 -24.41
C ILE A 124 -28.64 -24.37 -24.21
N LEU A 125 -29.35 -25.47 -24.47
CA LEU A 125 -28.79 -26.82 -24.29
C LEU A 125 -27.67 -27.18 -25.28
N LYS A 126 -27.61 -26.52 -26.46
CA LYS A 126 -26.59 -26.81 -27.49
C LYS A 126 -25.24 -26.16 -27.19
N ILE A 127 -25.21 -25.11 -26.37
CA ILE A 127 -23.98 -24.37 -26.05
C ILE A 127 -23.34 -24.89 -24.75
N LEU A 128 -24.15 -25.36 -23.78
CA LEU A 128 -23.64 -25.86 -22.49
C LEU A 128 -23.01 -27.27 -22.57
N GLY A 129 -23.47 -28.11 -23.50
CA GLY A 129 -22.93 -29.47 -23.70
C GLY A 129 -21.42 -29.54 -23.97
N PRO A 130 -20.87 -28.82 -24.97
CA PRO A 130 -19.44 -28.91 -25.30
C PRO A 130 -18.54 -28.30 -24.22
N LEU A 131 -19.03 -27.31 -23.46
CA LEU A 131 -18.27 -26.66 -22.38
C LEU A 131 -18.09 -27.58 -21.17
N ALA A 132 -19.13 -28.33 -20.80
CA ALA A 132 -19.03 -29.33 -19.74
C ALA A 132 -18.05 -30.47 -20.11
N ALA A 133 -18.06 -30.92 -21.37
CA ALA A 133 -17.13 -31.96 -21.84
C ALA A 133 -15.66 -31.51 -21.83
N ALA A 134 -15.38 -30.25 -22.19
CA ALA A 134 -14.03 -29.67 -22.15
C ALA A 134 -13.48 -29.58 -20.72
N CYS A 135 -14.32 -29.20 -19.74
CA CYS A 135 -13.92 -29.16 -18.33
C CYS A 135 -13.56 -30.56 -17.78
N VAL A 136 -14.34 -31.59 -18.11
CA VAL A 136 -14.07 -32.96 -17.65
C VAL A 136 -12.77 -33.51 -18.26
N MET A 137 -12.52 -33.26 -19.54
CA MET A 137 -11.27 -33.68 -20.22
C MET A 137 -10.04 -32.94 -19.67
N GLY A 138 -10.15 -31.63 -19.40
CA GLY A 138 -9.07 -30.86 -18.79
C GLY A 138 -8.73 -31.33 -17.37
N TYR A 139 -9.75 -31.63 -16.56
CA TYR A 139 -9.55 -32.13 -15.20
C TYR A 139 -8.91 -33.53 -15.17
N ALA A 140 -9.32 -34.43 -16.09
CA ALA A 140 -8.68 -35.73 -16.23
C ALA A 140 -7.20 -35.60 -16.64
N GLY A 141 -6.88 -34.71 -17.59
CA GLY A 141 -5.49 -34.43 -17.97
C GLY A 141 -4.64 -33.92 -16.81
N TYR A 142 -5.19 -33.04 -15.97
CA TYR A 142 -4.50 -32.53 -14.78
C TYR A 142 -4.16 -33.62 -13.76
N LEU A 143 -5.06 -34.58 -13.54
CA LEU A 143 -4.78 -35.71 -12.63
C LEU A 143 -3.69 -36.65 -13.14
N PHE A 144 -3.51 -36.79 -14.46
CA PHE A 144 -2.43 -37.57 -15.05
C PHE A 144 -1.10 -36.80 -15.16
N TYR A 145 -1.12 -35.46 -15.05
CA TYR A 145 0.05 -34.60 -15.13
C TYR A 145 0.58 -34.14 -13.77
N VAL A 146 0.32 -34.89 -12.69
CA VAL A 146 1.01 -34.65 -11.42
C VAL A 146 2.43 -35.22 -11.56
N PRO A 147 3.48 -34.38 -11.66
CA PRO A 147 4.85 -34.87 -11.74
C PRO A 147 5.14 -35.70 -10.51
N LYS A 148 5.62 -36.94 -10.70
CA LYS A 148 6.08 -37.80 -9.60
C LYS A 148 7.07 -37.00 -8.76
N PRO A 149 6.88 -36.93 -7.43
CA PRO A 149 7.82 -36.24 -6.55
C PRO A 149 9.21 -36.86 -6.78
N THR A 150 10.13 -36.03 -7.25
CA THR A 150 11.53 -36.43 -7.42
C THR A 150 12.05 -36.81 -6.03
N PRO A 151 12.66 -37.99 -5.85
CA PRO A 151 13.22 -38.36 -4.57
C PRO A 151 14.24 -37.30 -4.14
N PRO A 152 14.27 -36.92 -2.84
CA PRO A 152 15.22 -35.94 -2.36
C PRO A 152 16.64 -36.42 -2.67
N PRO A 153 17.56 -35.51 -3.05
CA PRO A 153 18.95 -35.87 -3.27
C PRO A 153 19.51 -36.50 -1.98
N PRO A 154 20.40 -37.50 -2.10
CA PRO A 154 21.02 -38.12 -0.94
C PRO A 154 21.72 -37.04 -0.09
N PRO A 155 21.68 -37.16 1.25
CA PRO A 155 22.33 -36.21 2.13
C PRO A 155 23.81 -36.13 1.74
N GLN A 156 24.24 -34.96 1.27
CA GLN A 156 25.66 -34.68 1.10
C GLN A 156 26.29 -34.80 2.48
N ALA A 157 27.29 -35.68 2.58
CA ALA A 157 28.10 -35.80 3.77
C ALA A 157 28.63 -34.41 4.11
N ALA A 158 28.25 -33.89 5.28
CA ALA A 158 28.74 -32.63 5.78
C ALA A 158 30.26 -32.74 5.88
N GLU A 159 30.97 -31.98 5.04
CA GLU A 159 32.39 -31.71 5.25
C GLU A 159 32.53 -31.05 6.62
N GLU A 160 33.23 -31.74 7.51
CA GLU A 160 33.50 -31.30 8.87
C GLU A 160 34.31 -29.98 8.80
N PRO A 161 33.77 -28.87 9.33
CA PRO A 161 34.50 -27.60 9.30
C PRO A 161 35.80 -27.74 10.11
N PRO A 162 36.94 -27.27 9.58
CA PRO A 162 38.23 -27.38 10.26
C PRO A 162 38.16 -26.70 11.63
N ALA A 163 38.66 -27.39 12.64
CA ALA A 163 38.68 -26.96 14.03
C ALA A 163 39.19 -25.53 14.17
N ALA A 164 38.33 -24.65 14.70
CA ALA A 164 38.71 -23.28 15.00
C ALA A 164 39.78 -23.26 16.11
N PRO A 165 40.88 -22.49 15.96
CA PRO A 165 41.90 -22.36 16.99
C PRO A 165 41.32 -21.72 18.25
N ALA A 166 41.66 -22.31 19.40
CA ALA A 166 41.23 -21.88 20.72
C ALA A 166 41.63 -20.41 20.98
N GLN A 167 40.64 -19.55 21.22
CA GLN A 167 40.87 -18.19 21.69
C GLN A 167 41.37 -18.21 23.16
N PRO A 168 42.43 -17.45 23.48
CA PRO A 168 42.88 -17.26 24.86
C PRO A 168 41.81 -16.60 25.73
N ALA A 169 41.66 -17.10 26.96
CA ALA A 169 40.73 -16.57 27.95
C ALA A 169 40.98 -15.07 28.22
N ALA A 170 39.94 -14.26 28.07
CA ALA A 170 39.97 -12.85 28.42
C ALA A 170 40.14 -12.68 29.95
N ALA A 171 41.05 -11.78 30.32
CA ALA A 171 41.32 -11.40 31.71
C ALA A 171 40.11 -10.69 32.35
N PRO A 172 39.93 -10.80 33.68
CA PRO A 172 38.82 -10.16 34.38
C PRO A 172 38.96 -8.63 34.41
N THR A 173 37.93 -7.94 33.92
CA THR A 173 37.79 -6.49 34.00
C THR A 173 37.54 -6.05 35.46
N PRO A 174 38.27 -5.05 35.99
CA PRO A 174 38.01 -4.51 37.33
C PRO A 174 36.69 -3.73 37.38
N ALA A 175 35.96 -3.90 38.48
CA ALA A 175 34.67 -3.26 38.75
C ALA A 175 34.81 -1.72 38.91
N PRO A 176 33.87 -0.92 38.36
CA PRO A 176 33.85 0.52 38.62
C PRO A 176 33.26 0.83 40.00
N ALA A 177 33.90 1.78 40.69
CA ALA A 177 33.48 2.31 41.97
C ALA A 177 32.19 3.15 41.85
N ILE A 178 31.26 2.88 42.76
CA ILE A 178 29.97 3.56 42.89
C ILE A 178 30.23 4.97 43.44
N SER A 179 30.02 6.00 42.63
CA SER A 179 30.00 7.39 43.08
C SER A 179 28.57 7.80 43.43
N SER A 180 28.31 7.98 44.73
CA SER A 180 27.09 8.58 45.26
C SER A 180 27.14 10.09 45.10
N GLY A 181 26.08 10.69 44.56
CA GLY A 181 25.75 12.09 44.85
C GLY A 181 25.27 12.90 43.65
N ALA A 182 23.99 13.25 43.69
CA ALA A 182 23.44 14.60 43.46
C ALA A 182 22.06 14.51 42.80
N GLN A 183 21.04 14.73 43.62
CA GLN A 183 19.64 14.89 43.26
C GLN A 183 19.42 16.32 42.74
N PRO A 184 18.95 16.57 41.50
CA PRO A 184 18.51 17.90 41.10
C PRO A 184 17.03 18.10 41.45
N ALA A 185 16.75 19.27 42.03
CA ALA A 185 15.45 19.73 42.46
C ALA A 185 14.44 19.90 41.32
N ALA A 186 13.17 19.69 41.67
CA ALA A 186 11.99 19.86 40.84
C ALA A 186 11.89 21.28 40.22
N ARG A 187 11.58 21.35 38.92
CA ARG A 187 11.12 22.57 38.25
C ARG A 187 9.59 22.64 38.27
N PRO A 188 8.98 23.79 38.60
CA PRO A 188 7.54 23.98 38.57
C PRO A 188 7.02 24.19 37.15
N GLY A 189 5.77 23.75 36.94
CA GLY A 189 5.13 23.58 35.65
C GLY A 189 4.98 24.81 34.77
N VAL A 190 5.05 24.55 33.47
CA VAL A 190 4.66 25.47 32.41
C VAL A 190 3.41 24.90 31.78
N ALA A 191 2.31 25.63 31.87
CA ALA A 191 1.06 25.33 31.21
C ALA A 191 1.29 25.34 29.69
N SER A 192 1.11 24.19 29.05
CA SER A 192 1.15 24.06 27.60
C SER A 192 -0.21 24.46 27.05
N THR A 193 -0.33 25.72 26.63
CA THR A 193 -1.42 26.15 25.73
C THR A 193 -1.06 25.69 24.32
N ASP A 194 -1.82 24.69 23.87
CA ASP A 194 -1.84 24.11 22.55
C ASP A 194 -2.13 25.17 21.45
N PRO A 195 -1.21 25.45 20.50
CA PRO A 195 -1.48 26.30 19.36
C PRO A 195 -1.33 25.49 18.07
N LEU A 196 -2.10 24.40 17.89
CA LEU A 196 -2.01 23.55 16.70
C LEU A 196 -3.31 23.46 15.87
N MET A 197 -4.25 24.39 16.04
CA MET A 197 -5.48 24.50 15.22
C MET A 197 -5.52 25.74 14.30
N GLY A 198 -4.38 26.36 14.00
CA GLY A 198 -4.33 27.66 13.33
C GLY A 198 -3.56 27.72 12.01
N ASP A 199 -3.20 26.60 11.37
CA ASP A 199 -2.37 26.65 10.16
C ASP A 199 -3.23 26.83 8.88
N PRO A 200 -3.19 28.02 8.22
CA PRO A 200 -4.00 28.33 7.04
C PRO A 200 -3.62 27.50 5.79
N ARG A 201 -2.56 26.69 5.84
CA ARG A 201 -2.18 25.81 4.72
C ARG A 201 -3.09 24.60 4.52
N MET A 202 -3.73 24.10 5.58
CA MET A 202 -4.67 22.96 5.47
C MET A 202 -5.96 23.34 4.74
N ALA A 203 -6.40 24.60 4.84
CA ALA A 203 -7.60 25.10 4.15
C ALA A 203 -7.42 25.20 2.62
N ALA A 204 -6.20 25.49 2.14
CA ALA A 204 -5.94 25.67 0.71
C ALA A 204 -5.91 24.35 -0.10
N MET A 205 -5.69 23.20 0.56
CA MET A 205 -5.68 21.90 -0.14
C MET A 205 -7.09 21.35 -0.41
N LEU A 206 -8.12 21.79 0.34
CA LEU A 206 -9.51 21.37 0.10
C LEU A 206 -10.18 22.11 -1.06
N GLU A 207 -9.71 23.31 -1.43
CA GLU A 207 -10.41 24.17 -2.40
C GLU A 207 -9.94 23.99 -3.86
N SER A 208 -8.89 23.19 -4.10
CA SER A 208 -8.34 22.97 -5.46
C SER A 208 -8.93 21.77 -6.22
N GLN A 209 -10.02 21.15 -5.76
CA GLN A 209 -10.74 20.10 -6.50
C GLN A 209 -11.97 20.62 -7.25
N LYS A 210 -11.90 21.85 -7.78
CA LYS A 210 -12.95 22.37 -8.65
C LYS A 210 -12.87 21.63 -10.01
N PRO A 211 -13.95 20.97 -10.47
CA PRO A 211 -13.95 20.30 -11.76
C PRO A 211 -13.66 21.31 -12.87
N VAL A 212 -12.65 21.01 -13.69
CA VAL A 212 -12.41 21.72 -14.94
C VAL A 212 -13.58 21.36 -15.87
N GLU A 213 -14.45 22.34 -16.15
CA GLU A 213 -15.42 22.24 -17.23
C GLU A 213 -14.65 22.21 -18.55
N GLU A 214 -14.67 21.08 -19.24
CA GLU A 214 -14.17 20.95 -20.60
C GLU A 214 -15.02 21.80 -21.57
N PRO A 215 -14.39 22.56 -22.48
CA PRO A 215 -15.11 23.23 -23.55
C PRO A 215 -15.58 22.19 -24.57
N GLY A 216 -16.86 22.25 -24.91
CA GLY A 216 -17.50 21.33 -25.86
C GLY A 216 -16.81 21.36 -27.23
N GLU A 217 -16.36 20.19 -27.68
CA GLU A 217 -16.02 19.93 -29.07
C GLU A 217 -17.19 19.23 -29.76
N ASP A 218 -17.76 19.96 -30.70
CA ASP A 218 -18.78 19.48 -31.61
C ASP A 218 -18.14 18.57 -32.69
N GLY A 219 -18.38 17.27 -32.58
CA GLY A 219 -18.68 16.41 -33.72
C GLY A 219 -17.54 15.67 -34.42
N GLU A 220 -17.48 14.35 -34.20
CA GLU A 220 -17.30 13.37 -35.29
C GLU A 220 -17.86 11.99 -34.85
N PRO A 221 -18.75 11.33 -35.64
CA PRO A 221 -19.30 10.03 -35.29
C PRO A 221 -18.28 8.93 -35.61
N SER A 222 -17.31 8.74 -34.72
CA SER A 222 -16.41 7.58 -34.77
C SER A 222 -17.15 6.35 -34.23
N GLY A 223 -17.35 5.37 -35.11
CA GLY A 223 -17.96 4.07 -34.82
C GLY A 223 -17.10 3.23 -33.87
N ALA A 224 -17.06 3.62 -32.60
CA ALA A 224 -16.51 2.82 -31.54
C ALA A 224 -17.46 1.65 -31.28
N THR A 225 -17.02 0.45 -31.65
CA THR A 225 -17.52 -0.81 -31.09
C THR A 225 -17.69 -0.65 -29.58
N ASP A 226 -18.94 -0.71 -29.10
CA ASP A 226 -19.31 -0.76 -27.69
C ASP A 226 -18.58 -1.92 -27.01
N GLU A 227 -17.36 -1.64 -26.55
CA GLU A 227 -16.62 -2.53 -25.67
C GLU A 227 -17.38 -2.52 -24.35
N LYS A 228 -18.26 -3.52 -24.20
CA LYS A 228 -19.19 -3.70 -23.10
C LYS A 228 -18.43 -3.68 -21.78
N LYS A 229 -18.27 -2.49 -21.19
CA LYS A 229 -17.64 -2.26 -19.89
C LYS A 229 -18.28 -3.24 -18.91
N PRO A 230 -17.51 -4.14 -18.28
CA PRO A 230 -18.07 -5.19 -17.44
C PRO A 230 -18.94 -4.53 -16.36
N THR A 231 -20.24 -4.79 -16.43
CA THR A 231 -21.21 -4.26 -15.48
C THR A 231 -20.85 -4.83 -14.11
N ARG A 232 -20.45 -3.93 -13.21
CA ARG A 232 -20.11 -4.29 -11.84
C ARG A 232 -21.30 -5.00 -11.19
N PRO A 233 -21.11 -6.16 -10.54
CA PRO A 233 -22.21 -6.83 -9.84
C PRO A 233 -22.81 -5.88 -8.79
N ALA A 234 -24.14 -5.77 -8.77
CA ALA A 234 -24.84 -4.95 -7.80
C ALA A 234 -24.63 -5.54 -6.40
N VAL A 235 -23.88 -4.83 -5.57
CA VAL A 235 -23.64 -5.18 -4.16
C VAL A 235 -24.96 -5.06 -3.42
N LYS A 236 -25.41 -6.13 -2.74
CA LYS A 236 -26.60 -6.07 -1.89
C LYS A 236 -26.22 -5.37 -0.60
N GLN A 237 -26.93 -4.30 -0.28
CA GLN A 237 -26.75 -3.59 0.99
C GLN A 237 -27.04 -4.55 2.14
N GLY A 238 -26.03 -4.79 3.00
CA GLY A 238 -26.11 -5.75 4.10
C GLY A 238 -25.15 -6.95 3.98
N ASP A 239 -24.51 -7.15 2.82
CA ASP A 239 -23.44 -8.13 2.70
C ASP A 239 -22.26 -7.73 3.61
N VAL A 240 -21.62 -8.69 4.28
CA VAL A 240 -20.40 -8.43 5.07
C VAL A 240 -19.19 -8.83 4.23
N TRP A 241 -18.28 -7.89 4.03
CA TRP A 241 -17.02 -8.12 3.34
C TRP A 241 -15.92 -8.46 4.34
N VAL A 242 -15.18 -9.51 4.06
CA VAL A 242 -14.02 -9.90 4.88
C VAL A 242 -12.76 -9.63 4.09
N TYR A 243 -11.87 -8.80 4.64
CA TYR A 243 -10.54 -8.59 4.10
C TYR A 243 -9.52 -9.26 5.00
N GLU A 244 -8.58 -9.99 4.37
CA GLU A 244 -7.45 -10.59 5.05
C GLU A 244 -6.17 -10.32 4.26
N GLY A 245 -5.04 -10.24 4.96
CA GLY A 245 -3.80 -9.90 4.29
C GLY A 245 -2.61 -9.78 5.21
N SER A 246 -1.50 -9.34 4.65
CA SER A 246 -0.29 -9.01 5.38
C SER A 246 0.19 -7.60 5.07
N VAL A 247 0.67 -6.90 6.09
CA VAL A 247 1.37 -5.62 5.98
C VAL A 247 2.88 -5.87 6.10
N ARG A 248 3.64 -5.41 5.11
CA ARG A 248 5.08 -5.67 5.01
C ARG A 248 5.84 -4.41 4.66
N ASP A 249 7.09 -4.36 5.06
CA ASP A 249 8.05 -3.40 4.57
C ASP A 249 8.30 -3.63 3.08
N LEU A 250 8.17 -2.61 2.24
CA LEU A 250 8.36 -2.74 0.79
C LEU A 250 9.81 -3.07 0.41
N ILE A 251 10.79 -2.59 1.18
CA ILE A 251 12.21 -2.79 0.90
C ILE A 251 12.68 -4.14 1.43
N SER A 252 12.45 -4.39 2.72
CA SER A 252 12.95 -5.57 3.45
C SER A 252 12.02 -6.77 3.42
N PHE A 253 10.75 -6.59 3.04
CA PHE A 253 9.67 -7.60 3.12
C PHE A 253 9.41 -8.20 4.50
N LYS A 254 10.00 -7.61 5.54
CA LYS A 254 9.70 -7.94 6.92
C LYS A 254 8.26 -7.57 7.23
N ALA A 255 7.63 -8.36 8.10
CA ALA A 255 6.27 -8.09 8.56
C ALA A 255 6.25 -6.84 9.44
N VAL A 256 5.30 -5.93 9.19
CA VAL A 256 5.07 -4.74 10.02
C VAL A 256 4.08 -5.09 11.12
N ARG A 257 4.51 -4.95 12.38
CA ARG A 257 3.75 -5.38 13.55
C ARG A 257 3.10 -4.17 14.22
N GLY A 258 1.86 -4.29 14.67
CA GLY A 258 1.20 -3.21 15.41
C GLY A 258 0.81 -2.00 14.55
N ALA A 259 0.75 -2.14 13.22
CA ALA A 259 0.25 -1.08 12.35
C ALA A 259 -1.24 -0.90 12.56
N GLN A 260 -1.66 0.33 12.86
CA GLN A 260 -3.07 0.68 12.98
C GLN A 260 -3.64 0.94 11.59
N MET A 261 -4.70 0.23 11.24
CA MET A 261 -5.37 0.31 9.95
C MET A 261 -6.77 0.86 10.16
N LEU A 262 -7.07 2.00 9.56
CA LEU A 262 -8.37 2.66 9.61
C LEU A 262 -9.04 2.60 8.25
N PHE A 263 -10.20 1.94 8.19
CA PHE A 263 -11.02 1.84 6.99
C PHE A 263 -12.18 2.82 7.10
N VAL A 264 -12.19 3.86 6.26
CA VAL A 264 -13.23 4.89 6.24
C VAL A 264 -14.13 4.67 5.04
N SER A 265 -15.43 4.43 5.26
CA SER A 265 -16.39 4.32 4.16
C SER A 265 -16.46 5.64 3.41
N ILE A 266 -16.46 5.56 2.08
CA ILE A 266 -16.58 6.75 1.23
C ILE A 266 -18.00 7.34 1.28
N ARG A 267 -19.01 6.50 1.51
CA ARG A 267 -20.42 6.91 1.44
C ARG A 267 -20.90 7.58 2.72
N ASN A 268 -20.61 6.98 3.87
CA ASN A 268 -21.19 7.37 5.16
C ASN A 268 -20.15 7.83 6.19
N GLU A 269 -18.87 7.84 5.82
CA GLU A 269 -17.75 8.24 6.69
C GLU A 269 -17.60 7.40 7.96
N ASN A 270 -18.29 6.26 8.06
CA ASN A 270 -18.09 5.32 9.16
C ASN A 270 -16.68 4.75 9.08
N ASP A 271 -16.02 4.67 10.23
CA ASP A 271 -14.67 4.18 10.37
C ASP A 271 -14.62 2.82 11.07
N PHE A 272 -13.68 2.00 10.63
CA PHE A 272 -13.44 0.67 11.17
C PHE A 272 -11.95 0.49 11.38
N ASN A 273 -11.54 0.16 12.60
CA ASN A 273 -10.14 -0.03 12.94
C ASN A 273 -9.77 -1.51 13.04
N THR A 274 -8.52 -1.81 12.71
CA THR A 274 -7.88 -3.09 13.00
C THR A 274 -6.39 -2.87 13.19
N THR A 275 -5.69 -3.87 13.71
CA THR A 275 -4.26 -3.78 13.98
C THR A 275 -3.56 -5.03 13.49
N THR A 276 -2.36 -4.87 12.93
CA THR A 276 -1.57 -6.02 12.48
C THR A 276 -0.97 -6.78 13.66
N ASN A 277 -0.97 -8.11 13.58
CA ASN A 277 -0.40 -8.96 14.62
C ASN A 277 1.14 -9.07 14.52
N SER A 278 1.75 -9.92 15.35
CA SER A 278 3.21 -10.16 15.38
C SER A 278 3.78 -10.73 14.07
N ARG A 279 2.93 -11.27 13.18
CA ARG A 279 3.30 -11.75 11.84
C ARG A 279 2.95 -10.74 10.74
N GLY A 280 2.52 -9.54 11.12
CA GLY A 280 2.03 -8.51 10.21
C GLY A 280 0.74 -8.88 9.50
N LEU A 281 -0.01 -9.87 10.00
CA LEU A 281 -1.29 -10.27 9.42
C LEU A 281 -2.41 -9.42 10.00
N TYR A 282 -3.40 -9.12 9.18
CA TYR A 282 -4.63 -8.46 9.62
C TYR A 282 -5.85 -9.18 9.04
N ARG A 283 -6.98 -9.02 9.72
CA ARG A 283 -8.29 -9.45 9.26
C ARG A 283 -9.33 -8.44 9.73
N VAL A 284 -10.20 -8.00 8.84
CA VAL A 284 -11.26 -7.03 9.15
C VAL A 284 -12.55 -7.44 8.45
N SER A 285 -13.67 -7.24 9.14
CA SER A 285 -15.01 -7.44 8.59
C SER A 285 -15.65 -6.07 8.44
N LEU A 286 -15.99 -5.70 7.21
CA LEU A 286 -16.57 -4.41 6.86
C LEU A 286 -17.98 -4.63 6.30
N PRO A 287 -18.96 -3.78 6.64
CA PRO A 287 -20.25 -3.83 5.95
C PRO A 287 -20.07 -3.49 4.47
N GLY A 288 -20.85 -4.12 3.60
CA GLY A 288 -20.77 -3.92 2.16
C GLY A 288 -21.16 -2.50 1.78
N ASP A 289 -20.28 -1.81 1.06
CA ASP A 289 -20.48 -0.41 0.65
C ASP A 289 -20.27 -0.26 -0.86
N ALA A 290 -21.27 0.24 -1.60
CA ALA A 290 -21.17 0.37 -3.05
C ALA A 290 -20.00 1.24 -3.53
N GLN A 291 -19.56 2.22 -2.73
CA GLN A 291 -18.42 3.08 -3.02
C GLN A 291 -17.09 2.55 -2.46
N GLY A 292 -17.17 1.63 -1.49
CA GLY A 292 -16.02 1.00 -0.85
C GLY A 292 -15.41 1.84 0.27
N TYR A 293 -14.18 1.47 0.62
CA TYR A 293 -13.47 2.03 1.75
C TYR A 293 -12.14 2.66 1.34
N ARG A 294 -11.78 3.77 1.97
CA ARG A 294 -10.42 4.29 1.97
C ARG A 294 -9.67 3.69 3.15
N LEU A 295 -8.43 3.28 2.93
CA LEU A 295 -7.56 2.75 3.98
C LEU A 295 -6.56 3.84 4.35
N MET A 296 -6.41 4.09 5.64
CA MET A 296 -5.34 4.89 6.23
C MET A 296 -4.54 3.99 7.16
N ILE A 297 -3.23 4.13 7.15
CA ILE A 297 -2.33 3.32 7.98
C ILE A 297 -1.47 4.26 8.80
N ASP A 298 -1.43 4.01 10.10
CA ASP A 298 -0.57 4.72 11.05
C ASP A 298 0.40 3.74 11.71
N HIS A 299 1.67 4.10 11.71
CA HIS A 299 2.75 3.36 12.34
C HIS A 299 3.97 4.28 12.55
N PRO A 300 4.64 4.25 13.72
CA PRO A 300 5.73 5.17 14.04
C PRO A 300 6.93 5.07 13.09
N ASP A 301 7.28 3.86 12.65
CA ASP A 301 8.47 3.62 11.81
C ASP A 301 8.24 3.68 10.29
N TYR A 302 7.02 3.98 9.82
CA TYR A 302 6.67 3.94 8.39
C TYR A 302 5.92 5.19 7.96
N LEU A 303 6.06 5.54 6.68
CA LEU A 303 5.26 6.58 6.06
C LEU A 303 3.80 6.12 5.92
N ALA A 304 2.87 7.08 5.97
CA ALA A 304 1.43 6.82 5.79
C ALA A 304 1.08 6.29 4.39
N ASP A 305 1.94 6.55 3.39
CA ASP A 305 1.77 6.08 2.03
C ASP A 305 2.01 4.56 1.91
N TYR A 306 1.11 3.87 1.21
CA TYR A 306 1.14 2.42 1.07
C TYR A 306 0.93 1.92 -0.36
N PHE A 307 1.40 0.71 -0.63
CA PHE A 307 1.23 0.03 -1.93
C PHE A 307 0.40 -1.24 -1.72
N VAL A 308 -0.62 -1.45 -2.53
CA VAL A 308 -1.45 -2.66 -2.48
C VAL A 308 -0.99 -3.62 -3.56
N ASP A 309 -0.71 -4.87 -3.20
CA ASP A 309 -0.37 -5.92 -4.16
C ASP A 309 -1.53 -6.09 -5.14
N ALA A 310 -1.33 -5.61 -6.37
CA ALA A 310 -2.28 -5.78 -7.46
C ALA A 310 -1.85 -7.01 -8.26
N PRO A 311 -2.79 -7.80 -8.81
CA PRO A 311 -2.45 -8.99 -9.61
C PRO A 311 -1.50 -8.68 -10.78
N ASN A 312 -1.54 -7.45 -11.29
CA ASN A 312 -0.72 -7.00 -12.41
C ASN A 312 0.65 -6.43 -12.00
N ARG A 313 0.92 -6.22 -10.71
CA ARG A 313 2.18 -5.66 -10.20
C ARG A 313 2.61 -6.34 -8.89
N PRO A 314 3.10 -7.59 -8.95
CA PRO A 314 3.61 -8.29 -7.78
C PRO A 314 4.92 -7.65 -7.30
N PHE A 315 4.87 -6.80 -6.25
CA PHE A 315 6.06 -6.11 -5.74
C PHE A 315 7.19 -7.06 -5.32
N ARG A 316 6.83 -8.30 -4.95
CA ARG A 316 7.78 -9.36 -4.58
C ARG A 316 8.72 -9.76 -5.71
N SER A 317 8.30 -9.64 -6.97
CA SER A 317 9.16 -9.97 -8.11
C SER A 317 10.02 -8.81 -8.57
N MET A 318 9.78 -7.59 -8.07
CA MET A 318 10.60 -6.43 -8.39
C MET A 318 11.99 -6.56 -7.76
N THR A 319 12.99 -5.90 -8.35
CA THR A 319 14.30 -5.76 -7.71
C THR A 319 14.24 -4.75 -6.57
N GLN A 320 15.18 -4.80 -5.61
CA GLN A 320 15.24 -3.81 -4.53
C GLN A 320 15.39 -2.37 -5.06
N GLY A 321 16.22 -2.17 -6.10
CA GLY A 321 16.40 -0.86 -6.73
C GLY A 321 15.10 -0.31 -7.33
N SER A 322 14.33 -1.16 -8.03
CA SER A 322 13.01 -0.78 -8.56
C SER A 322 12.01 -0.42 -7.45
N ARG A 323 12.07 -1.11 -6.31
CA ARG A 323 11.19 -0.80 -5.16
C ARG A 323 11.56 0.53 -4.52
N LEU A 324 12.85 0.86 -4.38
CA LEU A 324 13.29 2.16 -3.87
C LEU A 324 12.78 3.32 -4.73
N GLN A 325 12.70 3.13 -6.05
CA GLN A 325 12.15 4.14 -6.97
C GLN A 325 10.65 4.38 -6.77
N LEU A 326 9.91 3.45 -6.17
CA LEU A 326 8.50 3.68 -5.85
C LEU A 326 8.31 4.72 -4.74
N ARG A 327 9.36 5.12 -4.01
CA ARG A 327 9.27 6.15 -2.95
C ARG A 327 8.84 7.50 -3.52
N SER A 328 9.23 7.81 -4.76
CA SER A 328 8.82 9.04 -5.44
C SER A 328 7.46 8.91 -6.14
N ALA A 329 6.96 7.68 -6.32
CA ALA A 329 5.64 7.45 -6.89
C ALA A 329 4.60 7.65 -5.80
N LYS A 330 3.86 8.76 -5.81
CA LYS A 330 2.68 8.92 -4.96
C LYS A 330 1.66 7.82 -5.32
N PRO A 331 1.43 6.82 -4.44
CA PRO A 331 0.54 5.74 -4.79
C PRO A 331 -0.89 6.27 -4.94
N ALA A 332 -1.57 5.90 -6.03
CA ALA A 332 -3.00 6.11 -6.15
C ALA A 332 -3.72 4.98 -5.40
N HIS A 333 -4.45 5.32 -4.35
CA HIS A 333 -5.19 4.36 -3.55
C HIS A 333 -6.60 4.17 -4.12
N GLU A 334 -6.80 3.10 -4.88
CA GLU A 334 -8.14 2.70 -5.28
C GLU A 334 -8.99 2.30 -4.05
N PRO A 335 -10.29 2.62 -4.03
CA PRO A 335 -11.17 2.20 -2.95
C PRO A 335 -11.24 0.68 -2.82
N TRP A 336 -11.27 0.22 -1.58
CA TRP A 336 -11.40 -1.19 -1.24
C TRP A 336 -12.86 -1.60 -1.41
N ILE A 337 -13.11 -2.37 -2.46
CA ILE A 337 -14.45 -2.78 -2.85
C ILE A 337 -14.52 -4.29 -2.84
N GLY A 338 -15.57 -4.81 -2.22
CA GLY A 338 -15.75 -6.22 -2.02
C GLY A 338 -16.39 -6.95 -3.17
N ALA A 339 -16.08 -8.24 -3.29
CA ALA A 339 -16.69 -9.15 -4.26
C ALA A 339 -17.82 -10.01 -3.64
N GLY A 340 -18.25 -9.69 -2.42
CA GLY A 340 -19.29 -10.43 -1.68
C GLY A 340 -18.80 -10.98 -0.34
N ALA A 341 -19.37 -12.11 0.07
CA ALA A 341 -19.09 -12.74 1.37
C ALA A 341 -17.76 -13.51 1.43
N GLU A 342 -17.13 -13.77 0.29
CA GLU A 342 -15.84 -14.47 0.26
C GLU A 342 -14.71 -13.59 0.81
N PRO A 343 -13.82 -14.14 1.67
CA PRO A 343 -12.65 -13.42 2.12
C PRO A 343 -11.76 -13.00 0.96
N MET A 344 -11.46 -11.71 0.88
CA MET A 344 -10.55 -11.17 -0.13
C MET A 344 -9.17 -10.95 0.46
N ARG A 345 -8.19 -11.48 -0.24
CA ARG A 345 -6.80 -11.29 0.12
C ARG A 345 -6.23 -10.00 -0.45
N ARG A 346 -5.66 -9.14 0.40
CA ARG A 346 -4.97 -7.90 0.00
C ARG A 346 -3.69 -7.74 0.81
N ASP A 347 -2.54 -7.89 0.16
CA ASP A 347 -1.26 -7.63 0.82
C ASP A 347 -0.90 -6.14 0.65
N VAL A 348 -0.45 -5.50 1.73
CA VAL A 348 -0.10 -4.07 1.78
C VAL A 348 1.39 -3.93 2.08
N TYR A 349 2.04 -3.00 1.39
CA TYR A 349 3.46 -2.72 1.57
C TYR A 349 3.67 -1.26 1.97
N LEU A 350 4.42 -1.04 3.06
CA LEU A 350 4.75 0.27 3.60
C LEU A 350 6.19 0.64 3.29
N PHE A 351 6.43 1.94 3.10
CA PHE A 351 7.79 2.47 3.01
C PHE A 351 8.31 2.83 4.40
N PRO A 352 9.48 2.31 4.81
CA PRO A 352 10.08 2.72 6.08
C PRO A 352 10.38 4.22 6.05
N ASP A 353 10.14 4.89 7.18
CA ASP A 353 10.55 6.27 7.35
C ASP A 353 12.07 6.30 7.58
N ILE A 354 12.82 6.46 6.49
CA ILE A 354 14.27 6.66 6.55
C ILE A 354 14.46 8.15 6.77
N THR A 355 14.58 8.55 8.04
CA THR A 355 15.17 9.84 8.41
C THR A 355 16.62 9.83 7.95
N ASP A 356 16.93 10.67 6.96
CA ASP A 356 18.30 10.85 6.43
C ASP A 356 19.29 11.35 7.49
#